data_AF-A0AA88JFA7-F1
#
_entry.id   AF-A0AA88JFA7-F1
#
_cell.length_a   1.000
_cell.length_b   1.000
_cell.length_c   1.000
_cell.angle_alpha   90.00
_cell.angle_beta   90.00
_cell.angle_gamma   90.00
#
_symmetry.space_group_name_H-M   'P 1'
#
loop_
_entity.id
_entity.type
_entity.pdbx_description
1 polymer ?
#
loop_
_entity_poly.entity_id
_entity_poly.type
_entity_poly.pdbx_seq_one_letter_code
_entity_poly.pdbx_strand_id
1 'polypeptide(L)'
;MTLHCSFLTRCQPVSLQLTRVPSGSLEYLETKKQLDDLVAKMKHEDDSFDQIRKLYSDMKNGLKVLNSVQPAGGHCPRILMEIYAKHCGRLSVYGLKHVGDIHTMCRAGVTAHEMAAASIKVVRAFAELLMRWGRRYNCKR
;
A
#
# COMPACT_ATOMS: atom_id res chain seq x y z
N MET A 1 -18.26 -19.07 -18.80
CA MET A 1 -17.47 -17.91 -19.26
C MET A 1 -16.02 -18.13 -18.89
N THR A 2 -15.33 -18.89 -19.73
CA THR A 2 -13.93 -19.30 -19.57
C THR A 2 -13.06 -18.16 -20.07
N LEU A 3 -12.30 -17.51 -19.19
CA LEU A 3 -11.28 -16.55 -19.59
C LEU A 3 -10.13 -17.32 -20.25
N HIS A 4 -10.06 -17.21 -21.57
CA HIS A 4 -9.07 -17.84 -22.41
C HIS A 4 -7.71 -17.18 -22.18
N CYS A 5 -6.79 -17.91 -21.56
CA CYS A 5 -5.43 -17.50 -21.29
C CYS A 5 -4.55 -17.74 -22.52
N SER A 6 -4.73 -16.94 -23.58
CA SER A 6 -4.00 -17.11 -24.86
C SER A 6 -2.98 -16.01 -25.17
N PHE A 7 -2.54 -15.26 -24.17
CA PHE A 7 -1.52 -14.21 -24.33
C PHE A 7 -0.45 -14.28 -23.23
N LEU A 8 -0.02 -15.49 -22.86
CA LEU A 8 0.99 -15.72 -21.81
C LEU A 8 2.45 -15.45 -22.22
N THR A 9 2.73 -14.82 -23.37
CA THR A 9 4.11 -14.43 -23.72
C THR A 9 4.57 -13.13 -23.08
N ARG A 10 3.72 -12.39 -22.34
CA ARG A 10 4.07 -11.08 -21.76
C ARG A 10 3.90 -10.92 -20.24
N CYS A 11 3.56 -11.98 -19.52
CA CYS A 11 3.43 -11.94 -18.05
C CYS A 11 4.70 -12.39 -17.33
N GLN A 12 5.88 -11.99 -17.80
CA GLN A 12 7.10 -12.31 -17.07
C GLN A 12 7.36 -11.27 -15.98
N PRO A 13 7.73 -11.69 -14.75
CA PRO A 13 8.22 -10.80 -13.72
C PRO A 13 9.30 -9.86 -14.28
N VAL A 14 9.23 -8.57 -13.95
CA VAL A 14 10.23 -7.57 -14.39
C VAL A 14 11.65 -7.99 -13.98
N SER A 15 11.82 -8.70 -12.87
CA SER A 15 13.10 -9.29 -12.47
C SER A 15 13.66 -10.29 -13.50
N LEU A 16 12.82 -11.11 -14.12
CA LEU A 16 13.21 -12.03 -15.19
C LEU A 16 13.42 -11.33 -16.54
N GLN A 17 12.84 -10.14 -16.71
CA GLN A 17 13.11 -9.32 -17.89
C GLN A 17 14.50 -8.69 -17.77
N LEU A 18 14.85 -8.14 -16.60
CA LEU A 18 16.14 -7.47 -16.35
C LEU A 18 17.35 -8.37 -16.59
N THR A 19 17.26 -9.67 -16.26
CA THR A 19 18.36 -10.64 -16.48
C THR A 19 18.65 -10.91 -17.96
N ARG A 20 17.72 -10.55 -18.85
CA ARG A 20 17.84 -10.75 -20.30
C ARG A 20 18.35 -9.50 -21.02
N VAL A 21 18.44 -8.38 -20.32
CA VAL A 21 18.90 -7.11 -20.91
C VAL A 21 20.40 -6.94 -20.64
N PRO A 22 21.22 -6.57 -21.64
CA PRO A 22 22.64 -6.31 -21.45
C PRO A 22 22.89 -5.24 -20.39
N SER A 23 23.72 -5.55 -19.40
CA SER A 23 24.04 -4.62 -18.31
C SER A 23 24.62 -3.31 -18.84
N GLY A 24 24.11 -2.18 -18.35
CA GLY A 24 24.56 -0.84 -18.75
C GLY A 24 23.94 -0.28 -20.03
N SER A 25 23.08 -1.04 -20.73
CA SER A 25 22.28 -0.49 -21.83
C SER A 25 21.21 0.48 -21.32
N LEU A 26 20.69 1.34 -22.19
CA LEU A 26 19.56 2.21 -21.86
C LEU A 26 18.34 1.39 -21.42
N GLU A 27 18.04 0.31 -22.14
CA GLU A 27 16.95 -0.63 -21.81
C GLU A 27 17.15 -1.27 -20.42
N TYR A 28 18.39 -1.55 -20.02
CA TYR A 28 18.69 -2.11 -18.70
C TYR A 28 18.36 -1.10 -17.61
N LEU A 29 18.76 0.16 -17.81
CA LEU A 29 18.46 1.23 -16.85
C LEU A 29 16.96 1.47 -16.71
N GLU A 30 16.21 1.45 -17.82
CA GLU A 30 14.76 1.57 -17.81
C GLU A 30 14.07 0.40 -17.11
N THR A 31 14.48 -0.83 -17.45
CA THR A 31 13.92 -2.05 -16.84
C THR A 31 14.26 -2.13 -15.35
N LYS A 32 15.47 -1.71 -14.96
CA LYS A 32 15.90 -1.63 -13.56
C LYS A 32 15.05 -0.61 -12.80
N LYS A 33 14.82 0.56 -13.38
CA LYS A 33 13.96 1.58 -12.79
C LYS A 33 12.53 1.05 -12.56
N GLN A 34 11.96 0.34 -13.53
CA GLN A 34 10.65 -0.28 -13.37
C GLN A 34 10.63 -1.30 -12.21
N LEU A 35 11.69 -2.10 -12.07
CA LEU A 35 11.82 -3.04 -10.95
C LEU A 35 11.90 -2.31 -9.61
N ASP A 36 12.72 -1.26 -9.53
CA ASP A 36 12.91 -0.45 -8.33
C ASP A 36 11.58 0.24 -7.93
N ASP A 37 10.83 0.79 -8.90
CA ASP A 37 9.52 1.39 -8.68
C ASP A 37 8.48 0.37 -8.17
N LEU A 38 8.49 -0.85 -8.72
CA LEU A 38 7.61 -1.95 -8.27
C LEU A 38 7.95 -2.36 -6.82
N VAL A 39 9.23 -2.55 -6.50
CA VAL A 39 9.68 -2.92 -5.15
C VAL A 39 9.35 -1.80 -4.16
N ALA A 40 9.56 -0.53 -4.54
CA ALA A 40 9.18 0.61 -3.72
C ALA A 40 7.68 0.65 -3.45
N LYS A 41 6.84 0.37 -4.46
CA LYS A 41 5.39 0.30 -4.30
C LYS A 41 4.95 -0.83 -3.37
N MET A 42 5.53 -2.03 -3.52
CA MET A 42 5.28 -3.17 -2.63
C MET A 42 5.64 -2.83 -1.18
N LYS A 43 6.83 -2.25 -0.97
CA LYS A 43 7.29 -1.83 0.35
C LYS A 43 6.39 -0.77 0.97
N HIS A 44 5.99 0.24 0.19
CA HIS A 44 5.05 1.28 0.63
C HIS A 44 3.73 0.67 1.11
N GLU A 45 3.17 -0.30 0.39
CA GLU A 45 1.93 -0.98 0.77
C GLU A 45 2.10 -1.78 2.07
N ASP A 46 3.18 -2.55 2.20
CA ASP A 46 3.46 -3.32 3.42
C ASP A 46 3.67 -2.43 4.66
N ASP A 47 4.56 -1.46 4.54
CA ASP A 47 4.88 -0.52 5.61
C ASP A 47 3.63 0.32 5.98
N SER A 48 2.74 0.61 5.02
CA SER A 48 1.46 1.28 5.28
C SER A 48 0.53 0.43 6.12
N PHE A 49 0.32 -0.84 5.76
CA PHE A 49 -0.55 -1.75 6.51
C PHE A 49 0.02 -2.15 7.87
N ASP A 50 1.34 -2.27 8.01
CA ASP A 50 1.99 -2.43 9.31
C ASP A 50 1.69 -1.25 10.25
N GLN A 51 1.84 -0.02 9.74
CA GLN A 51 1.55 1.17 10.53
C GLN A 51 0.06 1.33 10.84
N ILE A 52 -0.84 1.06 9.88
CA ILE A 52 -2.29 1.09 10.13
C ILE A 52 -2.66 0.05 11.17
N ARG A 53 -2.14 -1.18 11.10
CA ARG A 53 -2.38 -2.22 12.12
C ARG A 53 -1.91 -1.79 13.49
N LYS A 54 -0.74 -1.16 13.60
CA LYS A 54 -0.23 -0.63 14.86
C LYS A 54 -1.14 0.46 15.42
N LEU A 55 -1.48 1.47 14.61
CA LEU A 55 -2.36 2.57 15.02
C LEU A 55 -3.74 2.06 15.44
N TYR A 56 -4.31 1.11 14.69
CA TYR A 56 -5.55 0.45 15.04
C TYR A 56 -5.46 -0.32 16.36
N SER A 57 -4.39 -1.09 16.57
CA SER A 57 -4.15 -1.81 17.83
C SER A 57 -4.07 -0.85 19.02
N ASP A 58 -3.31 0.24 18.87
CA ASP A 58 -3.16 1.28 19.90
C ASP A 58 -4.49 1.99 20.16
N MET A 59 -5.26 2.29 19.12
CA MET A 59 -6.61 2.86 19.22
C MET A 59 -7.55 1.90 19.94
N LYS A 60 -7.60 0.62 19.59
CA LYS A 60 -8.45 -0.37 20.25
C LYS A 60 -8.08 -0.58 21.73
N ASN A 61 -6.78 -0.55 22.03
CA ASN A 61 -6.30 -0.67 23.41
C ASN A 61 -6.60 0.59 24.24
N GLY A 62 -6.57 1.78 23.63
CA GLY A 62 -6.92 3.06 24.27
C GLY A 62 -8.43 3.34 24.33
N LEU A 63 -9.21 2.89 23.34
CA LEU A 63 -10.67 3.00 23.21
C LEU A 63 -11.39 1.75 23.74
N LYS A 64 -10.93 1.14 24.84
CA LYS A 64 -11.80 0.24 25.64
C LYS A 64 -13.06 0.95 26.18
N VAL A 65 -13.14 2.27 26.01
CA VAL A 65 -14.29 3.09 26.37
C VAL A 65 -14.72 3.85 25.12
N LEU A 66 -15.75 3.36 24.45
CA LEU A 66 -16.85 4.11 23.84
C LEU A 66 -17.57 3.13 22.92
N ASN A 67 -18.79 2.78 23.30
CA ASN A 67 -19.70 1.92 22.53
C ASN A 67 -19.79 2.44 21.08
N SER A 68 -19.05 1.85 20.15
CA SER A 68 -19.12 2.25 18.75
C SER A 68 -20.39 1.64 18.18
N VAL A 69 -21.43 2.48 18.09
CA VAL A 69 -22.61 2.24 17.26
C VAL A 69 -22.14 1.80 15.88
N GLN A 70 -22.47 0.59 15.51
CA GLN A 70 -22.17 -0.06 14.23
C GLN A 70 -22.64 0.81 13.06
N PRO A 71 -21.78 1.15 12.07
CA PRO A 71 -22.31 1.54 10.77
C PRO A 71 -21.40 1.15 9.61
N ALA A 72 -21.76 0.06 8.94
CA ALA A 72 -21.77 -0.07 7.49
C ALA A 72 -22.16 -1.51 7.20
N GLY A 73 -23.20 -1.72 6.39
CA GLY A 73 -23.51 -3.03 5.82
C GLY A 73 -22.34 -3.57 4.98
N GLY A 74 -22.57 -4.55 4.12
CA GLY A 74 -21.53 -5.21 3.30
C GLY A 74 -20.59 -4.31 2.47
N HIS A 75 -20.79 -2.99 2.50
CA HIS A 75 -19.95 -1.95 1.92
C HIS A 75 -18.75 -1.49 2.77
N CYS A 76 -18.60 -1.92 4.03
CA CYS A 76 -17.47 -1.46 4.88
C CYS A 76 -16.09 -1.66 4.22
N PRO A 77 -15.72 -2.85 3.70
CA PRO A 77 -14.40 -3.03 3.10
C PRO A 77 -14.15 -2.10 1.92
N ARG A 78 -15.18 -1.89 1.11
CA ARG A 78 -15.14 -0.98 -0.03
C ARG A 78 -14.85 0.45 0.42
N ILE A 79 -15.58 0.94 1.42
CA ILE A 79 -15.40 2.30 1.95
C ILE A 79 -13.98 2.47 2.50
N LEU A 80 -13.49 1.52 3.30
CA LEU A 80 -12.14 1.61 3.86
C LEU A 80 -11.06 1.54 2.78
N MET A 81 -11.24 0.73 1.72
CA MET A 81 -10.35 0.70 0.56
C MET A 81 -10.35 2.03 -0.22
N GLU A 82 -11.51 2.65 -0.40
CA GLU A 82 -11.62 3.96 -1.08
C GLU A 82 -10.91 5.06 -0.27
N ILE A 83 -11.03 5.04 1.06
CA ILE A 83 -10.34 5.97 1.96
C ILE A 83 -8.83 5.74 1.94
N TYR A 84 -8.39 4.49 2.03
CA TYR A 84 -6.97 4.15 1.88
C TYR A 84 -6.44 4.69 0.54
N ALA A 85 -7.15 4.41 -0.55
CA ALA A 85 -6.74 4.81 -1.89
C ALA A 85 -6.63 6.34 -2.04
N LYS A 86 -7.52 7.09 -1.39
CA LYS A 86 -7.50 8.57 -1.38
C LYS A 86 -6.23 9.13 -0.73
N HIS A 87 -5.68 8.46 0.29
CA HIS A 87 -4.54 8.96 1.05
C HIS A 87 -3.22 8.29 0.66
N CYS A 88 -3.19 6.96 0.60
CA CYS A 88 -1.99 6.15 0.35
C CYS A 88 -1.83 5.71 -1.11
N GLY A 89 -2.81 6.02 -1.96
CA GLY A 89 -2.89 5.54 -3.35
C GLY A 89 -3.54 4.16 -3.49
N ARG A 90 -3.97 3.82 -4.70
CA ARG A 90 -4.63 2.54 -4.99
C ARG A 90 -3.70 1.37 -4.69
N LEU A 91 -4.28 0.27 -4.18
CA LEU A 91 -3.60 -1.00 -4.02
C LEU A 91 -3.23 -1.57 -5.38
N SER A 92 -1.98 -2.04 -5.48
CA SER A 92 -1.52 -2.89 -6.56
C SER A 92 -2.13 -4.29 -6.45
N VAL A 93 -1.93 -5.13 -7.48
CA VAL A 93 -2.29 -6.55 -7.41
C VAL A 93 -1.61 -7.24 -6.22
N TYR A 94 -0.37 -6.85 -5.90
CA TYR A 94 0.35 -7.33 -4.72
C TYR A 94 -0.35 -6.88 -3.43
N GLY A 95 -0.72 -5.60 -3.35
CA GLY A 95 -1.37 -5.00 -2.19
C GLY A 95 -2.74 -5.60 -1.84
N LEU A 96 -3.37 -6.33 -2.77
CA LEU A 96 -4.62 -7.07 -2.48
C LEU A 96 -4.46 -8.13 -1.40
N LYS A 97 -3.23 -8.56 -1.07
CA LYS A 97 -2.97 -9.44 0.09
C LYS A 97 -3.48 -8.84 1.41
N HIS A 98 -3.56 -7.51 1.50
CA HIS A 98 -3.98 -6.77 2.69
C HIS A 98 -5.51 -6.59 2.80
N VAL A 99 -6.30 -7.06 1.83
CA VAL A 99 -7.77 -6.97 1.89
C VAL A 99 -8.34 -7.71 3.11
N GLY A 100 -7.70 -8.81 3.53
CA GLY A 100 -8.07 -9.53 4.75
C GLY A 100 -7.94 -8.68 6.04
N ASP A 101 -6.95 -7.80 6.09
CA ASP A 101 -6.77 -6.86 7.21
C ASP A 101 -7.92 -5.84 7.23
N ILE A 102 -8.31 -5.32 6.06
CA ILE A 102 -9.45 -4.40 5.92
C ILE A 102 -10.75 -5.05 6.38
N HIS A 103 -10.98 -6.31 5.99
CA HIS A 103 -12.14 -7.07 6.46
C HIS A 103 -12.13 -7.26 7.98
N THR A 104 -10.95 -7.45 8.56
CA THR A 104 -10.78 -7.58 10.01
C THR A 104 -11.02 -6.26 10.73
N MET A 105 -10.54 -5.14 10.19
CA MET A 105 -10.84 -3.78 10.68
C MET A 105 -12.35 -3.50 10.64
N CYS A 106 -13.03 -3.85 9.55
CA CYS A 106 -14.48 -3.74 9.43
C CYS A 106 -15.23 -4.53 10.49
N ARG A 107 -14.84 -5.81 10.70
CA ARG A 107 -15.43 -6.65 11.76
C ARG A 107 -15.18 -6.08 13.16
N ALA A 108 -14.10 -5.33 13.34
CA ALA A 108 -13.77 -4.67 14.59
C ALA A 108 -14.44 -3.31 14.79
N GLY A 109 -15.25 -2.83 13.82
CA GLY A 109 -15.96 -1.56 13.93
C GLY A 109 -15.15 -0.32 13.58
N VAL A 110 -14.02 -0.45 12.86
CA VAL A 110 -13.23 0.70 12.41
C VAL A 110 -14.08 1.61 11.52
N THR A 111 -14.14 2.88 11.90
CA THR A 111 -14.89 3.90 11.16
C THR A 111 -14.07 4.49 10.01
N ALA A 112 -14.76 5.11 9.06
CA ALA A 112 -14.16 5.86 7.97
C ALA A 112 -13.17 6.94 8.46
N HIS A 113 -13.51 7.65 9.54
CA HIS A 113 -12.68 8.69 10.12
C HIS A 113 -11.37 8.13 10.68
N GLU A 114 -11.43 7.01 11.40
CA GLU A 114 -10.25 6.36 11.97
C GLU A 114 -9.31 5.85 10.87
N MET A 115 -9.86 5.26 9.81
CA MET A 115 -9.08 4.83 8.66
C MET A 115 -8.40 6.00 7.93
N ALA A 116 -9.11 7.13 7.78
CA ALA A 116 -8.55 8.34 7.19
C ALA A 116 -7.42 8.90 8.06
N ALA A 117 -7.63 9.02 9.37
CA ALA A 117 -6.61 9.49 10.30
C ALA A 117 -5.36 8.60 10.29
N ALA A 118 -5.53 7.28 10.29
CA ALA A 118 -4.42 6.34 10.20
C ALA A 118 -3.66 6.49 8.88
N SER A 119 -4.38 6.56 7.75
CA SER A 119 -3.78 6.69 6.41
C SER A 119 -3.03 8.02 6.23
N ILE A 120 -3.56 9.14 6.76
CA ILE A 120 -2.88 10.44 6.75
C ILE A 120 -1.57 10.40 7.57
N LYS A 121 -1.59 9.75 8.73
CA LYS A 121 -0.38 9.58 9.56
C LYS A 121 0.71 8.82 8.82
N VAL A 122 0.34 7.74 8.11
CA VAL A 122 1.27 6.96 7.28
C VAL A 122 1.93 7.84 6.21
N VAL A 123 1.14 8.56 5.42
CA VAL A 123 1.66 9.43 4.34
C VAL A 123 2.58 10.51 4.91
N ARG A 124 2.23 11.08 6.06
CA ARG A 124 3.08 12.06 6.75
C ARG A 124 4.42 11.46 7.18
N ALA A 125 4.39 10.26 7.79
CA ALA A 125 5.61 9.57 8.20
C ALA A 125 6.53 9.26 7.00
N PHE A 126 5.97 8.85 5.86
CA PHE A 126 6.73 8.67 4.63
C PHE A 126 7.34 9.96 4.11
N ALA A 127 6.57 11.05 4.08
CA ALA A 127 7.08 12.36 3.66
C ALA A 127 8.23 12.83 4.56
N GLU A 128 8.13 12.65 5.88
CA GLU A 128 9.19 12.98 6.83
C GLU A 128 10.47 12.15 6.61
N LEU A 129 10.32 10.84 6.33
CA LEU A 129 11.45 9.97 6.00
C LEU A 129 12.14 10.41 4.70
N LEU A 130 11.37 10.70 3.64
CA LEU A 130 11.93 11.20 2.38
C LEU A 130 12.65 12.54 2.57
N MET A 131 12.08 13.47 3.32
CA MET A 131 12.72 14.74 3.63
C MET A 131 14.00 14.56 4.45
N ARG A 132 14.02 13.60 5.38
CA ARG A 132 15.22 13.25 6.16
C ARG A 132 16.31 12.62 5.27
N TRP A 133 15.92 11.78 4.31
CA TRP A 133 16.83 11.23 3.30
C TRP A 133 17.39 12.32 2.39
N GLY A 134 16.55 13.22 1.85
CA GLY A 134 17.00 14.34 1.02
C GLY A 134 18.01 15.25 1.74
N ARG A 135 17.80 15.53 3.03
CA ARG A 135 18.77 16.27 3.87
C ARG A 135 20.08 15.52 4.10
N ARG A 136 20.05 14.19 4.19
CA ARG A 136 21.24 13.36 4.45
C ARG A 136 22.17 13.28 3.23
N TYR A 137 21.64 13.31 2.02
CA TYR A 137 22.43 13.17 0.78
C TYR A 137 22.69 14.50 0.05
N ASN A 138 22.33 15.63 0.66
CA ASN A 138 22.56 16.97 0.13
C ASN A 138 22.15 17.13 -1.35
N CYS A 139 21.07 16.46 -1.76
CA CYS A 139 20.50 16.63 -3.09
C CYS A 139 19.93 18.05 -3.17
N LYS A 140 20.72 18.99 -3.71
CA LYS A 140 20.18 20.27 -4.18
C LYS A 140 19.17 19.96 -5.28
N ARG A 141 17.95 20.44 -5.06
CA ARG A 141 16.82 20.31 -5.97
C ARG A 141 17.08 21.10 -7.25
#